data_AF-A0A453LX78-F1
#
_entry.id   AF-A0A453LX78-F1
#
_cell.length_a   1.000
_cell.length_b   1.000
_cell.length_c   1.000
_cell.angle_alpha   90.00
_cell.angle_beta   90.00
_cell.angle_gamma   90.00
#
_symmetry.space_group_name_H-M   'P 1'
#
loop_
_entity.id
_entity.type
_entity.pdbx_description
1 polymer ?
#
loop_
_entity_poly.entity_id
_entity_poly.type
_entity_poly.pdbx_seq_one_letter_code
_entity_poly.pdbx_strand_id
1 'polypeptide(L)'
;EDEEKEQLAKELAKDWSAVFERSINTLFLTEMVRGLMLTLKYFFERKVTINYPFEKGPLSPRFRGEHALRRYDTGEERCIACKLCEAICPAQAITIEAEEREDGSRRTT
;
A
#
# COMPACT_ATOMS: atom_id res chain seq x y z
N GLU A 1 -39.36 -19.06 -5.71
CA GLU A 1 -38.67 -17.90 -5.10
C GLU A 1 -39.58 -17.03 -4.24
N ASP A 2 -40.55 -16.28 -4.78
CA ASP A 2 -41.40 -15.41 -3.94
C ASP A 2 -42.39 -16.20 -3.08
N GLU A 3 -42.98 -17.28 -3.62
CA GLU A 3 -43.81 -18.23 -2.86
C GLU A 3 -43.02 -18.94 -1.76
N GLU A 4 -41.74 -19.27 -2.01
CA GLU A 4 -40.85 -19.90 -1.02
C GLU A 4 -40.49 -18.93 0.10
N LYS A 5 -40.20 -17.64 -0.21
CA LYS A 5 -39.96 -16.60 0.80
C LYS A 5 -41.17 -16.38 1.69
N GLU A 6 -42.38 -16.42 1.11
CA GLU A 6 -43.63 -16.26 1.84
C GLU A 6 -43.90 -17.45 2.77
N GLN A 7 -43.61 -18.68 2.31
CA GLN A 7 -43.70 -19.88 3.15
C GLN A 7 -42.69 -19.85 4.30
N LEU A 8 -41.42 -19.50 4.03
CA LEU A 8 -40.36 -19.38 5.03
C LEU A 8 -40.68 -18.30 6.08
N ALA A 9 -41.27 -17.18 5.66
CA ALA A 9 -41.73 -16.14 6.57
C ALA A 9 -42.89 -16.61 7.47
N LYS A 10 -43.83 -17.42 6.94
CA LYS A 10 -44.93 -18.03 7.72
C LYS A 10 -44.43 -19.09 8.70
N GLU A 11 -43.39 -19.85 8.35
CA GLU A 11 -42.74 -20.81 9.24
C GLU A 11 -41.98 -20.10 10.37
N LEU A 12 -41.19 -19.06 10.04
CA LEU A 12 -40.54 -18.22 11.06
C LEU A 12 -41.55 -17.51 11.97
N ALA A 13 -42.73 -17.16 11.44
CA ALA A 13 -43.79 -16.52 12.19
C ALA A 13 -44.54 -17.45 13.17
N LYS A 14 -44.46 -18.77 12.96
CA LYS A 14 -45.03 -19.77 13.88
C LYS A 14 -44.23 -19.88 15.17
N ASP A 15 -42.92 -19.70 15.09
CA ASP A 15 -42.03 -19.67 16.25
C ASP A 15 -42.09 -18.30 16.91
N TRP A 16 -43.00 -18.15 17.87
CA TRP A 16 -43.22 -16.90 18.62
C TRP A 16 -41.95 -16.34 19.27
N SER A 17 -41.02 -17.20 19.70
CA SER A 17 -39.72 -16.78 20.23
C SER A 17 -38.82 -16.16 19.15
N ALA A 18 -38.78 -16.75 17.95
CA ALA A 18 -37.94 -16.28 16.86
C ALA A 18 -38.43 -14.94 16.28
N VAL A 19 -39.75 -14.75 16.19
CA VAL A 19 -40.36 -13.46 15.82
C VAL A 19 -40.00 -12.40 16.86
N PHE A 20 -40.16 -12.72 18.14
CA PHE A 20 -39.87 -11.79 19.23
C PHE A 20 -38.39 -11.37 19.26
N GLU A 21 -37.45 -12.31 19.10
CA GLU A 21 -36.02 -12.01 19.01
C GLU A 21 -35.66 -11.14 17.80
N ARG A 22 -36.24 -11.45 16.63
CA ARG A 22 -35.99 -10.67 15.41
C ARG A 22 -36.57 -9.26 15.52
N SER A 23 -37.78 -9.12 16.08
CA SER A 23 -38.42 -7.84 16.37
C SER A 23 -37.61 -7.02 17.38
N ILE A 24 -37.06 -7.63 18.44
CA ILE A 24 -36.17 -6.95 19.38
C ILE A 24 -34.90 -6.46 18.68
N ASN A 25 -34.25 -7.32 17.88
CA ASN A 25 -33.02 -6.95 17.19
C ASN A 25 -33.22 -5.80 16.19
N THR A 26 -34.39 -5.74 15.55
CA THR A 26 -34.75 -4.66 14.60
C THR A 26 -35.22 -3.40 15.30
N LEU A 27 -36.08 -3.49 16.32
CA LEU A 27 -36.58 -2.33 17.06
C LEU A 27 -35.49 -1.67 17.93
N PHE A 28 -34.62 -2.47 18.55
CA PHE A 28 -33.52 -1.98 19.39
C PHE A 28 -32.19 -1.83 18.63
N LEU A 29 -32.19 -2.03 17.31
CA LEU A 29 -31.03 -1.81 16.42
C LEU A 29 -29.73 -2.41 16.98
N THR A 30 -29.81 -3.64 17.50
CA THR A 30 -28.71 -4.27 18.24
C THR A 30 -27.45 -4.44 17.38
N GLU A 31 -27.61 -4.63 16.07
CA GLU A 31 -26.50 -4.67 15.10
C GLU A 31 -25.80 -3.32 14.93
N MET A 32 -26.54 -2.20 15.00
CA MET A 32 -25.95 -0.86 14.96
C MET A 32 -25.14 -0.62 16.24
N VAL A 33 -25.68 -1.00 17.40
CA VAL A 33 -24.96 -0.88 18.69
C VAL A 33 -23.68 -1.70 18.68
N ARG A 34 -23.69 -2.91 18.12
CA ARG A 34 -22.46 -3.71 17.93
C ARG A 34 -21.44 -2.99 17.05
N GLY A 35 -21.88 -2.39 15.94
CA GLY A 35 -21.01 -1.57 15.09
C GLY A 35 -20.43 -0.34 15.81
N LEU A 36 -21.26 0.38 16.56
CA LEU A 36 -20.86 1.52 17.39
C LEU A 36 -19.87 1.12 18.49
N MET A 37 -20.03 -0.05 19.10
CA MET A 37 -19.07 -0.56 20.08
C MET A 37 -17.72 -0.89 19.46
N LEU A 38 -17.71 -1.40 18.23
CA LEU A 38 -16.46 -1.65 17.50
C LEU A 38 -15.73 -0.35 17.16
N THR A 39 -16.45 0.66 16.67
CA THR A 39 -15.84 1.97 16.38
C THR A 39 -15.35 2.65 17.64
N LEU A 40 -16.09 2.55 18.75
CA LEU A 40 -15.67 3.05 20.05
C LEU A 40 -14.39 2.36 20.56
N LYS A 41 -14.25 1.05 20.33
CA LYS A 41 -13.03 0.31 20.66
C LYS A 41 -11.81 0.89 19.93
N TYR A 42 -11.90 1.04 18.61
CA TYR A 42 -10.79 1.61 17.81
C TYR A 42 -10.54 3.09 18.10
N PHE A 43 -11.56 3.84 18.53
CA PHE A 43 -11.41 5.22 18.94
C PHE A 43 -10.47 5.36 20.15
N PHE A 44 -10.58 4.46 21.13
CA PHE A 44 -9.71 4.42 22.31
C PHE A 44 -8.38 3.68 22.09
N GLU A 45 -8.24 2.91 21.01
CA GLU A 45 -6.99 2.24 20.68
C GLU A 45 -5.89 3.25 20.29
N ARG A 46 -4.63 2.81 20.38
CA ARG A 46 -3.48 3.65 19.99
C ARG A 46 -3.45 3.81 18.47
N LYS A 47 -3.14 5.02 18.03
CA LYS A 47 -3.17 5.41 16.62
C LYS A 47 -1.85 5.00 15.99
N VAL A 48 -1.91 4.28 14.86
CA VAL A 48 -0.72 3.87 14.10
C VAL A 48 -0.35 4.99 13.12
N THR A 49 0.05 6.14 13.66
CA THR A 49 0.45 7.33 12.88
C THR A 49 1.89 7.67 13.21
N ILE A 50 2.68 7.97 12.17
CA ILE A 50 4.06 8.42 12.29
C ILE A 50 4.08 9.95 12.12
N ASN A 51 4.86 10.67 12.92
CA ASN A 51 4.93 12.13 12.83
C ASN A 51 5.91 12.58 11.72
N TYR A 52 5.46 12.53 10.47
CA TYR A 52 6.22 13.10 9.35
C TYR A 52 6.21 14.63 9.45
N PRO A 53 7.34 15.35 9.33
CA PRO A 53 8.65 14.93 8.77
C PRO A 53 9.71 14.46 9.79
N PHE A 54 9.40 14.46 11.09
CA PHE A 54 10.37 14.17 12.16
C PHE A 54 10.68 12.68 12.29
N GLU A 55 9.69 11.83 12.02
CA GLU A 55 9.80 10.38 12.02
C GLU A 55 9.48 9.86 10.61
N LYS A 56 10.29 8.91 10.10
CA LYS A 56 10.12 8.29 8.79
C LYS A 56 9.85 6.80 8.95
N GLY A 57 9.07 6.24 8.02
CA GLY A 57 8.82 4.80 7.99
C GLY A 57 10.10 3.98 7.74
N PRO A 58 10.14 2.72 8.18
CA PRO A 58 11.29 1.85 7.95
C PRO A 58 11.46 1.56 6.46
N LEU A 59 12.66 1.79 5.94
CA LEU A 59 13.03 1.50 4.55
C LEU A 59 13.97 0.30 4.50
N SER A 60 13.74 -0.62 3.57
CA SER A 60 14.66 -1.73 3.34
C SER A 60 15.92 -1.26 2.60
N PRO A 61 17.08 -1.93 2.76
CA PRO A 61 18.29 -1.61 1.99
C PRO A 61 18.14 -1.75 0.47
N ARG A 62 17.07 -2.41 0.00
CA ARG A 62 16.75 -2.60 -1.43
C ARG A 62 15.77 -1.56 -1.96
N PHE A 63 15.46 -0.54 -1.18
CA PHE A 63 14.60 0.55 -1.62
C PHE A 63 15.21 1.25 -2.85
N ARG A 64 14.40 1.46 -3.88
CA ARG A 64 14.78 2.17 -5.10
C ARG A 64 14.22 3.59 -5.00
N GLY A 65 15.11 4.56 -4.81
CA GLY A 65 14.78 5.98 -4.73
C GLY A 65 15.47 6.77 -5.84
N GLU A 66 16.13 7.86 -5.45
CA GLU A 66 16.92 8.69 -6.36
C GLU A 66 18.11 7.92 -6.95
N HIS A 67 18.34 8.08 -8.25
CA HIS A 67 19.49 7.49 -8.95
C HIS A 67 20.73 8.34 -8.69
N ALA A 68 21.84 7.71 -8.32
CA ALA A 68 23.10 8.41 -8.06
C ALA A 68 24.29 7.69 -8.73
N LEU A 69 25.13 8.47 -9.42
CA LEU A 69 26.40 7.98 -9.97
C LEU A 69 27.42 7.86 -8.84
N ARG A 70 27.97 6.66 -8.63
CA ARG A 70 28.98 6.43 -7.58
C ARG A 70 30.39 6.64 -8.13
N ARG A 71 31.30 7.02 -7.22
CA ARG A 71 32.75 7.12 -7.47
C ARG A 71 33.49 5.95 -6.82
N TYR A 72 34.71 5.67 -7.28
CA TYR A 72 35.67 4.81 -6.59
C TYR A 72 36.21 5.54 -5.35
N ASP A 73 36.90 4.80 -4.48
CA ASP A 73 37.48 5.36 -3.26
C ASP A 73 38.62 6.36 -3.55
N THR A 74 39.18 6.31 -4.77
CA THR A 74 40.15 7.29 -5.31
C THR A 74 39.50 8.61 -5.75
N GLY A 75 38.17 8.69 -5.77
CA GLY A 75 37.41 9.86 -6.23
C GLY A 75 37.09 9.88 -7.74
N GLU A 76 37.63 8.94 -8.51
CA GLU A 76 37.29 8.76 -9.93
C GLU A 76 35.86 8.22 -10.09
N GLU A 77 35.16 8.60 -11.16
CA GLU A 77 33.82 8.07 -11.46
C GLU A 77 33.84 6.58 -11.86
N ARG A 78 32.78 5.84 -11.48
CA ARG A 78 32.65 4.41 -11.85
C ARG A 78 32.12 4.17 -13.25
N CYS A 79 31.47 5.18 -13.86
CA CYS A 79 30.92 5.05 -15.20
C CYS A 79 32.05 4.98 -16.24
N ILE A 80 32.02 3.97 -17.10
CA ILE A 80 32.96 3.78 -18.23
C ILE A 80 32.27 4.01 -19.58
N ALA A 81 31.12 4.69 -19.57
CA ALA A 81 30.29 4.94 -20.76
C ALA A 81 29.96 3.68 -21.59
N CYS A 82 29.70 2.53 -20.95
CA CYS A 82 29.42 1.26 -21.62
C CYS A 82 28.04 1.16 -22.30
N LYS A 83 27.15 2.12 -22.07
CA LYS A 83 25.76 2.18 -22.58
C LYS A 83 24.84 1.01 -22.19
N LEU A 84 25.24 0.14 -21.27
CA LEU A 84 24.41 -0.97 -20.81
C LEU A 84 23.15 -0.50 -20.05
N CYS A 85 23.28 0.55 -19.23
CA CYS A 85 22.16 1.14 -18.49
C CYS A 85 21.16 1.87 -19.41
N GLU A 86 21.64 2.53 -20.46
CA GLU A 86 20.81 3.13 -21.51
C GLU A 86 20.05 2.06 -22.29
N ALA A 87 20.74 0.99 -22.72
CA ALA A 87 20.15 -0.10 -23.47
C ALA A 87 19.06 -0.87 -22.69
N ILE A 88 19.25 -1.09 -21.39
CA ILE A 88 18.27 -1.81 -20.55
C ILE A 88 17.13 -0.92 -20.03
N CYS A 89 17.22 0.40 -20.19
CA CYS A 89 16.23 1.33 -19.65
C CYS A 89 14.89 1.16 -20.40
N PRO A 90 13.82 0.65 -19.75
CA PRO A 90 12.57 0.38 -20.44
C PRO A 90 11.82 1.66 -20.86
N ALA A 91 12.04 2.75 -20.14
CA ALA A 91 11.43 4.05 -20.42
C ALA A 91 12.32 4.96 -21.30
N GLN A 92 13.51 4.49 -21.71
CA GLN A 92 14.48 5.28 -22.48
C GLN A 92 14.79 6.66 -21.85
N ALA A 93 14.84 6.72 -20.51
CA ALA A 93 15.04 7.96 -19.75
C ALA A 93 16.52 8.39 -19.63
N ILE A 94 17.45 7.57 -20.12
CA ILE A 94 18.89 7.77 -19.99
C ILE A 94 19.45 8.00 -21.40
N THR A 95 20.30 8.99 -21.57
CA THR A 95 21.04 9.26 -22.82
C THR A 95 22.51 9.44 -22.48
N ILE A 96 23.40 8.72 -23.16
CA ILE A 96 24.83 8.71 -22.85
C ILE A 96 25.66 9.06 -24.09
N GLU A 97 26.36 10.18 -23.98
CA GLU A 97 27.42 10.60 -24.92
C GLU A 97 28.79 10.36 -24.25
N ALA A 98 29.78 9.98 -25.06
CA ALA A 98 31.08 9.55 -24.55
C ALA A 98 32.21 10.16 -25.37
N GLU A 99 33.22 10.68 -24.68
CA GLU A 99 34.44 11.22 -25.26
C GLU A 99 35.68 10.58 -24.64
N GLU A 100 36.80 10.60 -25.37
CA GLU A 100 38.08 10.14 -24.86
C GLU A 100 38.74 11.27 -24.05
N ARG A 101 39.01 11.00 -22.77
CA ARG A 101 39.74 11.91 -21.89
C ARG A 101 41.25 11.83 -22.18
N GLU A 102 42.01 12.83 -21.72
CA GLU A 102 43.48 12.89 -21.81
C GLU A 102 44.18 11.63 -21.28
N ASP A 103 43.57 10.92 -20.32
CA ASP A 103 44.09 9.67 -19.75
C ASP A 103 43.86 8.43 -20.64
N GLY A 104 43.30 8.59 -21.85
CA GLY A 104 42.96 7.50 -22.77
C GLY A 104 41.74 6.66 -22.37
N SER A 105 41.04 7.04 -21.29
CA SER A 105 39.80 6.40 -20.86
C SER A 105 38.57 7.06 -21.51
N ARG A 106 37.60 6.23 -21.92
CA ARG A 106 36.31 6.70 -22.46
C ARG A 106 35.35 6.99 -21.31
N ARG A 107 34.92 8.24 -21.19
CA ARG A 107 34.09 8.74 -20.08
C ARG A 107 32.93 9.58 -20.61
N THR A 108 31.92 9.80 -19.77
CA THR A 108 30.79 10.66 -20.12
C THR A 108 31.22 12.13 -20.07
N THR A 109 30.73 12.92 -21.01
CA THR A 109 30.91 14.38 -21.05
C THR A 109 30.06 15.10 -20.01
#